data_AF-A0A847TBE9-F1
#
_entry.id   AF-A0A847TBE9-F1
#
_cell.length_a   1.000
_cell.length_b   1.000
_cell.length_c   1.000
_cell.angle_alpha   90.00
_cell.angle_beta   90.00
_cell.angle_gamma   90.00
#
_symmetry.space_group_name_H-M   'P 1'
#
loop_
_entity.id
_entity.type
_entity.pdbx_description
1 polymer ?
#
loop_
_entity_poly.entity_id
_entity_poly.type
_entity_poly.pdbx_seq_one_letter_code
_entity_poly.pdbx_strand_id
1 'polypeptide(L)'
;MDVTEDAVRDICTDAVFERGERYREEGRIHGIHRIDTTVTAVVSGSRQYDVRVDLATNGFAPWCDCPYDGPGACKHVVAVLLRCVDDPLADEGDQLDATLDGADADELRAFLRDELATNTDLRDRFLARVGDPTSQSVDEHRTAIDRRFEEANPEYPIVFEPIDFTQWFDLANEYREQGRYASAATVSRALVESLNDNMERVDGAYDHFSRAFSRALDGYVDCVTSAERDADAITDAVAFLDERATSGTPLLAEHFEKAAVELREKLGEQSDE
;
A
#
# COMPACT_ATOMS: atom_id res chain seq x y z
N MET A 1 -6.58 -22.99 -0.68
CA MET A 1 -7.82 -22.99 0.10
C MET A 1 -8.90 -22.52 -0.85
N ASP A 2 -10.00 -23.25 -0.97
CA ASP A 2 -11.05 -22.87 -1.93
C ASP A 2 -11.82 -21.66 -1.39
N VAL A 3 -12.00 -20.65 -2.23
CA VAL A 3 -12.81 -19.47 -1.90
C VAL A 3 -14.26 -19.95 -1.78
N THR A 4 -14.88 -19.75 -0.62
CA THR A 4 -16.30 -20.09 -0.38
C THR A 4 -17.13 -18.84 -0.20
N GLU A 5 -18.42 -18.92 -0.54
CA GLU A 5 -19.36 -17.81 -0.35
C GLU A 5 -19.42 -17.36 1.13
N ASP A 6 -19.44 -18.32 2.07
CA ASP A 6 -19.45 -18.04 3.51
C ASP A 6 -18.22 -17.22 3.92
N ALA A 7 -17.03 -17.56 3.42
CA ALA A 7 -15.82 -16.79 3.70
C ALA A 7 -15.88 -15.36 3.12
N VAL A 8 -16.57 -15.16 1.99
CA VAL A 8 -16.80 -13.82 1.42
C VAL A 8 -17.80 -13.02 2.27
N ARG A 9 -18.82 -13.69 2.83
CA ARG A 9 -19.78 -13.05 3.75
C ARG A 9 -19.11 -12.61 5.05
N ASP A 10 -18.13 -13.36 5.55
CA ASP A 10 -17.41 -13.03 6.79
C ASP A 10 -16.59 -11.72 6.72
N ILE A 11 -16.21 -11.30 5.51
CA ILE A 11 -15.37 -10.09 5.31
C ILE A 11 -16.16 -8.85 4.93
N CYS A 12 -17.49 -8.90 4.82
CA CYS A 12 -18.29 -7.75 4.42
C CYS A 12 -19.67 -7.74 5.10
N THR A 13 -20.43 -6.66 4.90
CA THR A 13 -21.82 -6.61 5.38
C THR A 13 -22.78 -7.18 4.34
N ASP A 14 -23.95 -7.67 4.76
CA ASP A 14 -24.99 -8.19 3.85
C ASP A 14 -25.31 -7.20 2.71
N ALA A 15 -25.45 -5.91 3.04
CA ALA A 15 -25.73 -4.88 2.05
C ALA A 15 -24.60 -4.67 1.03
N VAL A 16 -23.34 -4.91 1.42
CA VAL A 16 -22.19 -4.86 0.51
C VAL A 16 -22.11 -6.14 -0.31
N PHE A 17 -22.40 -7.28 0.31
CA PHE A 17 -22.46 -8.57 -0.34
C PHE A 17 -23.43 -8.55 -1.54
N GLU A 18 -24.68 -8.13 -1.32
CA GLU A 18 -25.70 -8.01 -2.36
C GLU A 18 -25.28 -7.08 -3.52
N ARG A 19 -24.51 -6.03 -3.21
CA ARG A 19 -23.96 -5.13 -4.23
C ARG A 19 -22.84 -5.78 -5.02
N GLY A 20 -22.01 -6.59 -4.37
CA GLY A 20 -20.95 -7.38 -5.01
C GLY A 20 -21.53 -8.42 -5.96
N GLU A 21 -22.57 -9.14 -5.53
CA GLU A 21 -23.31 -10.08 -6.39
C GLU A 21 -23.80 -9.41 -7.67
N ARG A 22 -24.45 -8.24 -7.53
CA ARG A 22 -24.91 -7.46 -8.68
C ARG A 22 -23.78 -7.07 -9.62
N TYR A 23 -22.63 -6.64 -9.10
CA TYR A 23 -21.49 -6.24 -9.93
C TYR A 23 -20.91 -7.41 -10.73
N ARG A 24 -20.87 -8.60 -10.11
CA ARG A 24 -20.49 -9.84 -10.79
C ARG A 24 -21.51 -10.20 -11.88
N GLU A 25 -22.81 -10.20 -11.55
CA GLU A 25 -23.89 -10.56 -12.49
C GLU A 25 -23.98 -9.61 -13.69
N GLU A 26 -23.70 -8.33 -13.49
CA GLU A 26 -23.67 -7.33 -14.55
C GLU A 26 -22.39 -7.40 -15.42
N GLY A 27 -21.47 -8.34 -15.15
CA GLY A 27 -20.26 -8.56 -15.96
C GLY A 27 -19.25 -7.42 -15.88
N ARG A 28 -19.14 -6.75 -14.72
CA ARG A 28 -18.28 -5.56 -14.54
C ARG A 28 -16.82 -5.87 -14.24
N ILE A 29 -16.45 -7.15 -14.20
CA ILE A 29 -15.10 -7.63 -13.88
C ILE A 29 -14.35 -7.90 -15.18
N HIS A 30 -13.15 -7.37 -15.31
CA HIS A 30 -12.32 -7.43 -16.51
C HIS A 30 -10.88 -7.80 -16.15
N GLY A 31 -10.16 -8.42 -17.09
CA GLY A 31 -8.73 -8.74 -16.93
C GLY A 31 -8.44 -9.48 -15.61
N ILE A 32 -9.25 -10.48 -15.28
CA ILE A 32 -9.08 -11.23 -14.05
C ILE A 32 -8.03 -12.33 -14.27
N HIS A 33 -6.98 -12.29 -13.45
CA HIS A 33 -5.85 -13.20 -13.53
C HIS A 33 -5.53 -13.76 -12.14
N ARG A 34 -4.97 -14.96 -12.11
CA ARG A 34 -4.48 -15.58 -10.89
C ARG A 34 -3.05 -16.07 -11.08
N ILE A 35 -2.16 -15.66 -10.18
CA ILE A 35 -0.81 -16.18 -10.05
C ILE A 35 -0.66 -16.65 -8.60
N ASP A 36 -0.40 -17.94 -8.41
CA ASP A 36 -0.35 -18.62 -7.12
C ASP A 36 -1.64 -18.41 -6.31
N THR A 37 -1.56 -17.59 -5.27
CA THR A 37 -2.67 -17.23 -4.38
C THR A 37 -3.16 -15.81 -4.62
N THR A 38 -2.50 -15.03 -5.48
CA THR A 38 -2.87 -13.64 -5.75
C THR A 38 -3.79 -13.57 -6.96
N VAL A 39 -4.97 -12.97 -6.76
CA VAL A 39 -5.91 -12.62 -7.82
C VAL A 39 -5.84 -11.12 -8.08
N THR A 40 -5.72 -10.72 -9.35
CA THR A 40 -5.82 -9.33 -9.79
C THR A 40 -6.98 -9.18 -10.77
N ALA A 41 -7.66 -8.05 -10.74
CA ALA A 41 -8.76 -7.75 -11.66
C ALA A 41 -9.01 -6.24 -11.74
N VAL A 42 -9.66 -5.81 -12.84
CA VAL A 42 -10.21 -4.47 -12.99
C VAL A 42 -11.73 -4.53 -12.88
N VAL A 43 -12.32 -3.71 -12.02
CA VAL A 43 -13.78 -3.66 -11.81
C VAL A 43 -14.35 -2.31 -12.22
N SER A 44 -15.35 -2.33 -13.10
CA SER A 44 -16.03 -1.13 -13.59
C SER A 44 -17.05 -0.59 -12.59
N GLY A 45 -16.85 0.62 -12.09
CA GLY A 45 -17.76 1.36 -11.20
C GLY A 45 -18.08 2.76 -11.76
N SER A 46 -17.93 3.80 -10.92
CA SER A 46 -17.91 5.20 -11.38
C SER A 46 -16.68 5.52 -12.24
N ARG A 47 -15.59 4.79 -12.00
CA ARG A 47 -14.40 4.67 -12.84
C ARG A 47 -13.96 3.20 -12.84
N GLN A 48 -12.87 2.87 -13.52
CA GLN A 48 -12.22 1.58 -13.36
C GLN A 48 -11.46 1.56 -12.03
N TYR A 49 -11.55 0.44 -11.32
CA TYR A 49 -10.90 0.22 -10.04
C TYR A 49 -10.05 -1.05 -10.13
N ASP A 50 -8.81 -0.96 -9.70
CA ASP A 50 -7.91 -2.10 -9.57
C ASP A 50 -8.19 -2.83 -8.26
N VAL A 51 -8.29 -4.16 -8.36
CA VAL A 51 -8.55 -5.05 -7.24
C VAL A 51 -7.44 -6.08 -7.19
N ARG A 52 -6.86 -6.27 -6.00
CA ARG A 52 -5.92 -7.34 -5.70
C ARG A 52 -6.38 -8.08 -4.45
N VAL A 53 -6.37 -9.41 -4.48
CA VAL A 53 -6.71 -10.22 -3.31
C VAL A 53 -5.72 -11.37 -3.19
N ASP A 54 -5.09 -11.50 -2.02
CA ASP A 54 -4.34 -12.71 -1.67
C ASP A 54 -5.27 -13.70 -0.96
N LEU A 55 -5.41 -14.89 -1.56
CA LEU A 55 -6.25 -16.00 -1.12
C LEU A 55 -5.59 -16.90 -0.06
N ALA A 56 -4.28 -16.72 0.22
CA ALA A 56 -3.56 -17.52 1.21
C ALA A 56 -3.90 -17.13 2.65
N THR A 57 -4.25 -15.85 2.86
CA THR A 57 -4.48 -15.29 4.19
C THR A 57 -5.87 -15.68 4.71
N ASN A 58 -5.95 -16.05 6.00
CA ASN A 58 -7.23 -16.34 6.64
C ASN A 58 -8.08 -15.07 6.69
N GLY A 59 -9.25 -15.07 6.04
CA GLY A 59 -10.07 -13.87 5.86
C GLY A 59 -9.66 -12.98 4.67
N PHE A 60 -8.81 -13.48 3.76
CA PHE A 60 -8.26 -12.77 2.60
C PHE A 60 -7.41 -11.53 2.96
N ALA A 61 -6.48 -11.15 2.11
CA ALA A 61 -5.84 -9.83 2.18
C ALA A 61 -6.26 -8.99 0.96
N PRO A 62 -7.46 -8.37 1.00
CA PRO A 62 -7.97 -7.61 -0.11
C PRO A 62 -7.40 -6.18 -0.14
N TRP A 63 -7.13 -5.71 -1.36
CA TRP A 63 -6.82 -4.33 -1.67
C TRP A 63 -7.67 -3.89 -2.86
N CYS A 64 -8.17 -2.67 -2.80
CA CYS A 64 -8.87 -2.03 -3.91
C CYS A 64 -8.68 -0.53 -3.81
N ASP A 65 -8.40 0.12 -4.92
CA ASP A 65 -8.19 1.58 -5.02
C ASP A 65 -9.51 2.39 -4.95
N CYS A 66 -10.64 1.75 -4.61
CA CYS A 66 -11.92 2.43 -4.51
C CYS A 66 -12.07 3.19 -3.18
N PRO A 67 -12.80 4.32 -3.16
CA PRO A 67 -12.91 5.18 -1.98
C PRO A 67 -13.82 4.61 -0.88
N TYR A 68 -14.08 3.30 -0.87
CA TYR A 68 -14.97 2.68 0.10
C TYR A 68 -14.38 2.71 1.52
N ASP A 69 -15.21 3.10 2.47
CA ASP A 69 -14.88 3.38 3.87
C ASP A 69 -15.76 2.65 4.88
N GLY A 70 -16.76 1.92 4.39
CA GLY A 70 -17.61 1.10 5.24
C GLY A 70 -16.88 -0.13 5.79
N PRO A 71 -17.53 -0.84 6.72
CA PRO A 71 -16.95 -2.02 7.36
C PRO A 71 -16.70 -3.15 6.35
N GLY A 72 -15.51 -3.76 6.46
CA GLY A 72 -15.12 -4.91 5.65
C GLY A 72 -14.68 -4.56 4.23
N ALA A 73 -14.63 -5.58 3.38
CA ALA A 73 -14.27 -5.48 1.98
C ALA A 73 -15.34 -4.72 1.18
N CYS A 74 -14.89 -3.96 0.18
CA CYS A 74 -15.78 -3.24 -0.71
C CYS A 74 -16.50 -4.20 -1.67
N LYS A 75 -17.58 -3.73 -2.30
CA LYS A 75 -18.33 -4.48 -3.30
C LYS A 75 -17.48 -4.97 -4.49
N HIS A 76 -16.38 -4.27 -4.84
CA HIS A 76 -15.51 -4.67 -5.95
C HIS A 76 -14.70 -5.92 -5.60
N VAL A 77 -14.10 -5.93 -4.40
CA VAL A 77 -13.43 -7.11 -3.84
C VAL A 77 -14.41 -8.28 -3.74
N VAL A 78 -15.60 -8.04 -3.19
CA VAL A 78 -16.65 -9.08 -3.10
C VAL A 78 -17.00 -9.64 -4.49
N ALA A 79 -17.19 -8.79 -5.49
CA ALA A 79 -17.51 -9.24 -6.85
C ALA A 79 -16.41 -10.14 -7.43
N VAL A 80 -15.13 -9.80 -7.23
CA VAL A 80 -13.97 -10.59 -7.66
C VAL A 80 -13.91 -11.92 -6.92
N LEU A 81 -14.10 -11.93 -5.60
CA LEU A 81 -14.12 -13.15 -4.81
C LEU A 81 -15.27 -14.08 -5.20
N LEU A 82 -16.49 -13.56 -5.39
CA LEU A 82 -17.63 -14.34 -5.85
C LEU A 82 -17.40 -14.91 -7.26
N ARG A 83 -16.72 -14.17 -8.14
CA ARG A 83 -16.31 -14.70 -9.45
C ARG A 83 -15.37 -15.90 -9.30
N CYS A 84 -14.48 -15.89 -8.31
CA CYS A 84 -13.58 -17.02 -8.01
C CYS A 84 -14.30 -18.21 -7.35
N VAL A 85 -15.40 -17.98 -6.62
CA VAL A 85 -16.26 -19.04 -6.07
C VAL A 85 -16.95 -19.81 -7.20
N ASP A 86 -17.51 -19.09 -8.18
CA ASP A 86 -18.25 -19.70 -9.29
C ASP A 86 -17.34 -20.50 -10.24
N ASP A 87 -16.13 -19.99 -10.47
CA ASP A 87 -15.20 -20.52 -11.44
C ASP A 87 -13.77 -20.28 -10.92
N PRO A 88 -13.18 -21.30 -10.28
CA PRO A 88 -11.81 -21.23 -9.83
C PRO A 88 -10.89 -20.93 -11.00
N LEU A 89 -10.23 -19.76 -10.94
CA LEU A 89 -9.29 -19.34 -11.97
C LEU A 89 -8.14 -20.36 -12.04
N ALA A 90 -7.76 -20.71 -13.26
CA ALA A 90 -6.53 -21.43 -13.51
C ALA A 90 -5.35 -20.60 -12.99
N ASP A 91 -4.40 -21.28 -12.38
CA ASP A 91 -3.16 -20.65 -11.95
C ASP A 91 -2.28 -20.41 -13.19
N GLU A 92 -2.03 -19.14 -13.50
CA GLU A 92 -1.14 -18.74 -14.60
C GLU A 92 0.34 -18.76 -14.15
N GLY A 93 0.61 -18.95 -12.85
CA GLY A 93 1.96 -19.01 -12.26
C GLY A 93 2.82 -20.10 -12.87
N ASP A 94 2.33 -21.35 -12.93
CA ASP A 94 3.07 -22.48 -13.52
C ASP A 94 3.49 -22.21 -14.98
N GLN A 95 2.62 -21.56 -15.76
CA GLN A 95 2.91 -21.20 -17.15
C GLN A 95 3.93 -20.06 -17.23
N LEU A 96 3.82 -19.07 -16.34
CA LEU A 96 4.77 -17.97 -16.24
C LEU A 96 6.16 -18.50 -15.85
N ASP A 97 6.24 -19.33 -14.82
CA ASP A 97 7.49 -19.93 -14.33
C ASP A 97 8.15 -20.78 -15.41
N ALA A 98 7.38 -21.65 -16.10
CA ALA A 98 7.91 -22.43 -17.20
C ALA A 98 8.47 -21.55 -18.35
N THR A 99 7.86 -20.40 -18.59
CA THR A 99 8.33 -19.43 -19.60
C THR A 99 9.61 -18.73 -19.14
N LEU A 100 9.67 -18.32 -17.86
CA LEU A 100 10.84 -17.68 -17.26
C LEU A 100 12.04 -18.64 -17.20
N ASP A 101 11.82 -19.89 -16.77
CA ASP A 101 12.86 -20.93 -16.70
C ASP A 101 13.38 -21.36 -18.07
N GLY A 102 12.53 -21.27 -19.10
CA GLY A 102 12.89 -21.62 -20.48
C GLY A 102 13.59 -20.49 -21.25
N ALA A 103 13.52 -19.25 -20.76
CA ALA A 103 14.07 -18.09 -21.45
C ALA A 103 15.59 -17.99 -21.28
N ASP A 104 16.28 -17.47 -22.30
CA ASP A 104 17.71 -17.21 -22.21
C ASP A 104 18.00 -16.06 -21.24
N ALA A 105 19.06 -16.20 -20.44
CA ALA A 105 19.38 -15.23 -19.41
C ALA A 105 19.71 -13.83 -19.97
N ASP A 106 20.29 -13.72 -21.17
CA ASP A 106 20.57 -12.43 -21.80
C ASP A 106 19.30 -11.80 -22.37
N GLU A 107 18.36 -12.60 -22.87
CA GLU A 107 17.03 -12.14 -23.30
C GLU A 107 16.22 -11.62 -22.11
N LEU A 108 16.20 -12.34 -20.99
CA LEU A 108 15.57 -11.90 -19.74
C LEU A 108 16.15 -10.58 -19.23
N ARG A 109 17.49 -10.44 -19.24
CA ARG A 109 18.16 -9.20 -18.83
C ARG A 109 17.83 -8.04 -19.75
N ALA A 110 17.76 -8.27 -21.06
CA ALA A 110 17.41 -7.25 -22.04
C ALA A 110 15.97 -6.79 -21.84
N PHE A 111 15.02 -7.73 -21.76
CA PHE A 111 13.61 -7.43 -21.51
C PHE A 111 13.42 -6.66 -20.21
N LEU A 112 13.99 -7.16 -19.11
CA LEU A 112 13.88 -6.48 -17.82
C LEU A 112 14.49 -5.08 -17.88
N ARG A 113 15.65 -4.90 -18.51
CA ARG A 113 16.26 -3.56 -18.67
C ARG A 113 15.34 -2.58 -19.40
N ASP A 114 14.66 -3.04 -20.45
CA ASP A 114 13.74 -2.21 -21.23
C ASP A 114 12.49 -1.82 -20.42
N GLU A 115 11.93 -2.77 -19.66
CA GLU A 115 10.80 -2.51 -18.74
C GLU A 115 11.21 -1.53 -17.63
N LEU A 116 12.37 -1.75 -16.99
CA LEU A 116 12.87 -0.87 -15.92
C LEU A 116 13.26 0.53 -16.44
N ALA A 117 13.61 0.68 -17.71
CA ALA A 117 13.91 1.99 -18.30
C ALA A 117 12.64 2.85 -18.40
N THR A 118 11.49 2.23 -18.64
CA THR A 118 10.23 2.94 -18.89
C THR A 118 9.33 3.01 -17.64
N ASN A 119 9.39 2.00 -16.77
CA ASN A 119 8.57 1.91 -15.59
C ASN A 119 9.37 2.25 -14.33
N THR A 120 9.22 3.49 -13.83
CA THR A 120 9.95 3.96 -12.64
C THR A 120 9.58 3.18 -11.38
N ASP A 121 8.30 2.88 -11.20
CA ASP A 121 7.79 2.18 -10.00
C ASP A 121 8.36 0.76 -9.93
N LEU A 122 8.35 0.04 -11.06
CA LEU A 122 8.96 -1.29 -11.17
C LEU A 122 10.47 -1.23 -10.96
N ARG A 123 11.15 -0.20 -11.49
CA ARG A 123 12.59 0.01 -11.30
C ARG A 123 12.94 0.23 -9.85
N ASP A 124 12.22 1.08 -9.14
CA ASP A 124 12.49 1.39 -7.75
C ASP A 124 12.27 0.14 -6.88
N ARG A 125 11.19 -0.62 -7.11
CA ARG A 125 10.95 -1.91 -6.44
C ARG A 125 12.04 -2.94 -6.74
N PHE A 126 12.45 -3.06 -8.00
CA PHE A 126 13.51 -3.98 -8.39
C PHE A 126 14.84 -3.63 -7.69
N LEU A 127 15.22 -2.35 -7.67
CA LEU A 127 16.42 -1.88 -6.98
C LEU A 127 16.32 -2.07 -5.46
N ALA A 128 15.14 -1.87 -4.86
CA ALA A 128 14.91 -2.15 -3.45
C ALA A 128 15.12 -3.64 -3.11
N ARG A 129 14.68 -4.53 -4.01
CA ARG A 129 14.79 -5.99 -3.88
C ARG A 129 16.21 -6.52 -4.08
N VAL A 130 16.86 -6.17 -5.20
CA VAL A 130 18.15 -6.79 -5.60
C VAL A 130 19.35 -5.85 -5.59
N GLY A 131 19.11 -4.55 -5.62
CA GLY A 131 20.16 -3.53 -5.62
C GLY A 131 20.69 -3.27 -4.22
N ASP A 132 21.70 -2.40 -4.11
CA ASP A 132 22.05 -1.80 -2.82
C ASP A 132 20.91 -0.91 -2.33
N PRO A 133 20.77 -0.66 -1.00
CA PRO A 133 19.77 0.25 -0.47
C PRO A 133 19.80 1.57 -1.24
N THR A 134 18.65 2.04 -1.74
CA THR A 134 18.67 3.28 -2.51
C THR A 134 19.13 4.42 -1.59
N SER A 135 19.94 5.33 -2.14
CA SER A 135 20.34 6.56 -1.44
C SER A 135 19.24 7.61 -1.46
N GLN A 136 18.00 7.23 -1.79
CA GLN A 136 16.92 8.18 -1.94
C GLN A 136 16.59 8.77 -0.59
N SER A 137 16.61 10.09 -0.51
CA SER A 137 16.31 10.79 0.74
C SER A 137 14.80 10.86 0.97
N VAL A 138 14.42 11.22 2.20
CA VAL A 138 13.03 11.57 2.52
C VAL A 138 12.52 12.64 1.55
N ASP A 139 13.32 13.68 1.27
CA ASP A 139 12.93 14.80 0.39
C ASP A 139 12.67 14.38 -1.06
N GLU A 140 13.42 13.42 -1.58
CA GLU A 140 13.20 12.92 -2.95
C GLU A 140 11.87 12.16 -3.06
N HIS A 141 11.56 11.31 -2.08
CA HIS A 141 10.26 10.64 -2.03
C HIS A 141 9.12 11.63 -1.80
N ARG A 142 9.29 12.60 -0.89
CA ARG A 142 8.31 13.68 -0.64
C ARG A 142 7.99 14.45 -1.91
N THR A 143 9.02 14.86 -2.66
CA THR A 143 8.84 15.59 -3.93
C THR A 143 7.99 14.79 -4.91
N ALA A 144 8.19 13.47 -4.99
CA ALA A 144 7.40 12.62 -5.87
C ALA A 144 5.95 12.44 -5.39
N ILE A 145 5.72 12.38 -4.08
CA ILE A 145 4.39 12.27 -3.47
C ILE A 145 3.63 13.58 -3.61
N ASP A 146 4.24 14.72 -3.27
CA ASP A 146 3.66 16.05 -3.34
C ASP A 146 3.25 16.40 -4.78
N ARG A 147 4.03 15.98 -5.78
CA ARG A 147 3.64 16.10 -7.18
C ARG A 147 2.30 15.44 -7.49
N ARG A 148 1.93 14.33 -6.84
CA ARG A 148 0.61 13.71 -7.05
C ARG A 148 -0.51 14.60 -6.54
N PHE A 149 -0.30 15.36 -5.46
CA PHE A 149 -1.28 16.35 -4.98
C PHE A 149 -1.44 17.51 -5.96
N GLU A 150 -0.36 17.93 -6.63
CA GLU A 150 -0.39 18.96 -7.67
C GLU A 150 -1.10 18.46 -8.94
N GLU A 151 -0.85 17.22 -9.34
CA GLU A 151 -1.46 16.60 -10.53
C GLU A 151 -2.93 16.23 -10.32
N ALA A 152 -3.36 15.93 -9.09
CA ALA A 152 -4.73 15.54 -8.77
C ALA A 152 -5.75 16.67 -9.01
N ASN A 153 -5.34 17.93 -8.86
CA ASN A 153 -6.17 19.06 -9.23
C ASN A 153 -5.31 20.23 -9.74
N PRO A 154 -4.94 20.25 -11.03
CA PRO A 154 -4.05 21.27 -11.57
C PRO A 154 -4.66 22.68 -11.56
N GLU A 155 -5.99 22.77 -11.53
CA GLU A 155 -6.72 24.04 -11.62
C GLU A 155 -6.97 24.70 -10.26
N TYR A 156 -6.94 23.93 -9.17
CA TYR A 156 -7.24 24.42 -7.83
C TYR A 156 -6.29 23.85 -6.77
N PRO A 157 -5.93 24.62 -5.73
CA PRO A 157 -5.04 24.14 -4.67
C PRO A 157 -5.65 23.03 -3.79
N ILE A 158 -6.91 22.68 -4.01
CA ILE A 158 -7.72 21.76 -3.19
C ILE A 158 -7.83 20.41 -3.88
N VAL A 159 -7.74 19.32 -3.12
CA VAL A 159 -7.88 17.94 -3.59
C VAL A 159 -9.21 17.35 -3.11
N PHE A 160 -10.02 16.88 -4.05
CA PHE A 160 -11.32 16.25 -3.78
C PHE A 160 -11.31 14.73 -3.96
N GLU A 161 -10.50 14.25 -4.89
CA GLU A 161 -10.44 12.84 -5.27
C GLU A 161 -9.29 12.10 -4.55
N PRO A 162 -9.45 10.79 -4.27
CA PRO A 162 -8.39 10.01 -3.67
C PRO A 162 -7.17 9.93 -4.60
N ILE A 163 -5.98 10.06 -4.01
CA ILE A 163 -4.70 9.87 -4.69
C ILE A 163 -4.18 8.47 -4.38
N ASP A 164 -3.73 7.75 -5.39
CA ASP A 164 -3.12 6.44 -5.18
C ASP A 164 -1.67 6.57 -4.66
N PHE A 165 -1.41 6.00 -3.49
CA PHE A 165 -0.09 5.96 -2.84
C PHE A 165 0.55 4.56 -2.84
N THR A 166 -0.05 3.60 -3.56
CA THR A 166 0.34 2.18 -3.52
C THR A 166 1.79 1.97 -3.88
N GLN A 167 2.31 2.73 -4.85
CA GLN A 167 3.73 2.73 -5.23
C GLN A 167 4.68 2.83 -4.02
N TRP A 168 4.44 3.78 -3.11
CA TRP A 168 5.32 3.99 -1.95
C TRP A 168 5.09 2.97 -0.85
N PHE A 169 3.85 2.52 -0.65
CA PHE A 169 3.57 1.44 0.31
C PHE A 169 4.21 0.12 -0.12
N ASP A 170 4.14 -0.21 -1.41
CA ASP A 170 4.79 -1.40 -1.97
C ASP A 170 6.32 -1.29 -1.88
N LEU A 171 6.89 -0.11 -2.14
CA LEU A 171 8.32 0.13 -1.99
C LEU A 171 8.79 -0.02 -0.53
N ALA A 172 8.06 0.57 0.42
CA ALA A 172 8.37 0.42 1.86
C ALA A 172 8.27 -1.04 2.32
N ASN A 173 7.25 -1.76 1.85
CA ASN A 173 7.09 -3.19 2.12
C ASN A 173 8.24 -4.02 1.54
N GLU A 174 8.66 -3.74 0.30
CA GLU A 174 9.78 -4.42 -0.34
C GLU A 174 11.08 -4.25 0.48
N TYR A 175 11.36 -3.03 0.95
CA TYR A 175 12.49 -2.80 1.85
C TYR A 175 12.38 -3.58 3.16
N ARG A 176 11.19 -3.61 3.76
CA ARG A 176 10.93 -4.33 5.01
C ARG A 176 11.14 -5.84 4.84
N GLU A 177 10.67 -6.41 3.73
CA GLU A 177 10.85 -7.84 3.41
C GLU A 177 12.33 -8.21 3.23
N GLN A 178 13.16 -7.26 2.76
CA GLN A 178 14.61 -7.42 2.68
C GLN A 178 15.36 -7.10 4.00
N GLY A 179 14.64 -6.81 5.09
CA GLY A 179 15.24 -6.41 6.38
C GLY A 179 15.90 -5.03 6.36
N ARG A 180 15.62 -4.21 5.34
CA ARG A 180 16.18 -2.86 5.15
C ARG A 180 15.31 -1.81 5.82
N TYR A 181 15.17 -1.91 7.14
CA TYR A 181 14.23 -1.10 7.91
C TYR A 181 14.51 0.41 7.84
N ALA A 182 15.76 0.85 7.74
CA ALA A 182 16.09 2.28 7.59
C ALA A 182 15.57 2.87 6.26
N SER A 183 15.68 2.13 5.16
CA SER A 183 15.12 2.55 3.86
C SER A 183 13.59 2.50 3.87
N ALA A 184 12.99 1.48 4.48
CA ALA A 184 11.54 1.42 4.67
C ALA A 184 11.02 2.60 5.50
N ALA A 185 11.70 2.94 6.61
CA ALA A 185 11.39 4.10 7.45
C ALA A 185 11.52 5.41 6.66
N THR A 186 12.50 5.54 5.77
CA THR A 186 12.67 6.72 4.90
C THR A 186 11.45 6.93 4.00
N VAL A 187 10.97 5.88 3.34
CA VAL A 187 9.77 5.95 2.47
C VAL A 187 8.51 6.23 3.29
N SER A 188 8.31 5.52 4.41
CA SER A 188 7.17 5.73 5.31
C SER A 188 7.14 7.14 5.89
N ARG A 189 8.31 7.68 6.29
CA ARG A 189 8.45 9.06 6.76
C ARG A 189 8.07 10.06 5.67
N ALA A 190 8.51 9.85 4.43
CA ALA A 190 8.12 10.71 3.32
C ALA A 190 6.60 10.74 3.10
N LEU A 191 5.93 9.57 3.18
CA LEU A 191 4.47 9.49 3.16
C LEU A 191 3.82 10.27 4.30
N VAL A 192 4.27 10.06 5.54
CA VAL A 192 3.77 10.76 6.73
C VAL A 192 3.88 12.27 6.57
N GLU A 193 5.06 12.76 6.16
CA GLU A 193 5.32 14.18 6.01
C GLU A 193 4.47 14.81 4.89
N SER A 194 4.44 14.20 3.71
CA SER A 194 3.63 14.70 2.59
C SER A 194 2.12 14.64 2.87
N LEU A 195 1.63 13.57 3.50
CA LEU A 195 0.22 13.45 3.86
C LEU A 195 -0.18 14.48 4.92
N ASN A 196 0.66 14.70 5.94
CA ASN A 196 0.42 15.74 6.93
C ASN A 196 0.41 17.12 6.28
N ASP A 197 1.44 17.47 5.51
CA ASP A 197 1.63 18.82 4.97
C ASP A 197 0.55 19.20 3.94
N ASN A 198 -0.06 18.22 3.28
CA ASN A 198 -1.15 18.45 2.33
C ASN A 198 -2.54 18.25 2.93
N MET A 199 -2.68 17.86 4.20
CA MET A 199 -3.97 17.48 4.79
C MET A 199 -4.98 18.63 4.79
N GLU A 200 -4.53 19.88 4.93
CA GLU A 200 -5.40 21.07 4.87
C GLU A 200 -5.93 21.37 3.45
N ARG A 201 -5.30 20.81 2.42
CA ARG A 201 -5.73 20.95 1.02
C ARG A 201 -6.84 19.96 0.66
N VAL A 202 -7.11 18.98 1.52
CA VAL A 202 -8.08 17.92 1.27
C VAL A 202 -9.48 18.41 1.63
N ASP A 203 -10.35 18.53 0.63
CA ASP A 203 -11.78 18.92 0.79
C ASP A 203 -12.72 17.82 0.27
N GLY A 204 -12.21 16.59 0.23
CA GLY A 204 -12.91 15.39 -0.21
C GLY A 204 -12.08 14.15 0.05
N ALA A 205 -12.72 12.98 0.16
CA ALA A 205 -12.04 11.72 0.45
C ALA A 205 -11.15 11.75 1.71
N TYR A 206 -11.50 12.54 2.72
CA TYR A 206 -10.70 12.72 3.95
C TYR A 206 -10.32 11.37 4.60
N ASP A 207 -11.24 10.41 4.62
CA ASP A 207 -11.00 9.08 5.18
C ASP A 207 -9.96 8.26 4.41
N HIS A 208 -9.78 8.52 3.12
CA HIS A 208 -8.71 7.92 2.31
C HIS A 208 -7.35 8.44 2.75
N PHE A 209 -7.20 9.76 2.85
CA PHE A 209 -5.95 10.39 3.26
C PHE A 209 -5.60 10.09 4.73
N SER A 210 -6.59 10.11 5.62
CA SER A 210 -6.40 9.74 7.03
C SER A 210 -5.96 8.28 7.21
N ARG A 211 -6.52 7.34 6.43
CA ARG A 211 -6.08 5.94 6.42
C ARG A 211 -4.68 5.77 5.84
N ALA A 212 -4.38 6.44 4.73
CA ALA A 212 -3.03 6.45 4.18
C ALA A 212 -2.02 6.99 5.20
N PHE A 213 -2.36 8.07 5.90
CA PHE A 213 -1.52 8.68 6.93
C PHE A 213 -1.28 7.71 8.09
N SER A 214 -2.35 7.14 8.65
CA SER A 214 -2.25 6.19 9.76
C SER A 214 -1.40 4.97 9.37
N ARG A 215 -1.63 4.39 8.18
CA ARG A 215 -0.84 3.27 7.67
C ARG A 215 0.63 3.63 7.50
N ALA A 216 0.94 4.83 7.01
CA ALA A 216 2.31 5.29 6.85
C ALA A 216 3.00 5.53 8.19
N LEU A 217 2.28 6.09 9.17
CA LEU A 217 2.78 6.32 10.53
C LEU A 217 3.07 5.01 11.25
N ASP A 218 2.14 4.06 11.23
CA ASP A 218 2.32 2.72 11.80
C ASP A 218 3.52 2.03 11.13
N GLY A 219 3.60 2.08 9.80
CA GLY A 219 4.74 1.54 9.04
C GLY A 219 6.08 2.20 9.38
N TYR A 220 6.09 3.50 9.69
CA TYR A 220 7.29 4.20 10.15
C TYR A 220 7.73 3.73 11.54
N VAL A 221 6.80 3.68 12.50
CA VAL A 221 7.06 3.21 13.87
C VAL A 221 7.54 1.76 13.87
N ASP A 222 6.91 0.87 13.11
CA ASP A 222 7.31 -0.53 12.96
C ASP A 222 8.74 -0.65 12.40
N CYS A 223 9.10 0.18 11.41
CA CYS A 223 10.44 0.15 10.83
C CYS A 223 11.50 0.67 11.79
N VAL A 224 11.23 1.77 12.50
CA VAL A 224 12.15 2.32 13.50
C VAL A 224 12.37 1.35 14.66
N THR A 225 11.32 0.66 15.11
CA THR A 225 11.44 -0.35 16.18
C THR A 225 12.15 -1.62 15.72
N SER A 226 12.02 -1.99 14.44
CA SER A 226 12.65 -3.19 13.86
C SER A 226 14.08 -2.99 13.38
N ALA A 227 14.51 -1.74 13.16
CA ALA A 227 15.90 -1.38 12.90
C ALA A 227 16.74 -1.63 14.17
N GLU A 228 17.23 -2.87 14.33
CA GLU A 228 18.07 -3.39 15.41
C GLU A 228 18.61 -2.36 16.42
N ARG A 229 17.97 -2.23 17.60
CA ARG A 229 18.47 -1.53 18.83
C ARG A 229 19.27 -0.23 18.60
N ASP A 230 18.97 0.52 17.55
CA ASP A 230 19.60 1.80 17.29
C ASP A 230 18.86 2.85 18.13
N ALA A 231 19.30 2.98 19.38
CA ALA A 231 18.74 3.92 20.33
C ALA A 231 18.81 5.37 19.82
N ASP A 232 19.80 5.70 18.98
CA ASP A 232 19.93 7.01 18.34
C ASP A 232 18.82 7.17 17.29
N ALA A 233 18.56 6.15 16.46
CA ALA A 233 17.46 6.18 15.50
C ALA A 233 16.07 6.30 16.16
N ILE A 234 15.83 5.61 17.27
CA ILE A 234 14.58 5.76 18.05
C ILE A 234 14.47 7.18 18.63
N THR A 235 15.58 7.72 19.15
CA THR A 235 15.62 9.08 19.71
C THR A 235 15.33 10.13 18.63
N ASP A 236 15.96 10.02 17.46
CA ASP A 236 15.73 10.90 16.32
C ASP A 236 14.29 10.79 15.82
N ALA A 237 13.72 9.58 15.81
CA ALA A 237 12.33 9.38 15.44
C ALA A 237 11.35 10.01 16.43
N VAL A 238 11.59 9.89 17.74
CA VAL A 238 10.77 10.55 18.78
C VAL A 238 10.85 12.07 18.61
N ALA A 239 12.04 12.63 18.39
CA ALA A 239 12.21 14.07 18.17
C ALA A 239 11.43 14.56 16.95
N PHE A 240 11.48 13.81 15.85
CA PHE A 240 10.67 14.09 14.66
C PHE A 240 9.16 14.07 14.95
N LEU A 241 8.66 13.05 15.65
CA LEU A 241 7.24 12.93 15.96
C LEU A 241 6.76 14.07 16.89
N ASP A 242 7.56 14.45 17.89
CA ASP A 242 7.26 15.58 18.79
C ASP A 242 7.22 16.92 18.06
N GLU A 243 8.17 17.15 17.15
CA GLU A 243 8.16 18.32 16.27
C GLU A 243 6.87 18.35 15.45
N ARG A 244 6.53 17.24 14.79
CA ARG A 244 5.32 17.13 13.96
C ARG A 244 4.02 17.28 14.77
N ALA A 245 3.95 16.78 16.00
CA ALA A 245 2.82 17.01 16.90
C ALA A 245 2.64 18.51 17.23
N THR A 246 3.73 19.26 17.34
CA THR A 246 3.70 20.67 17.76
C THR A 246 3.49 21.65 16.61
N SER A 247 4.13 21.40 15.46
CA SER A 247 4.16 22.34 14.32
C SER A 247 3.45 21.83 13.07
N GLY A 248 2.99 20.58 13.06
CA GLY A 248 2.27 19.98 11.95
C GLY A 248 0.80 20.39 11.90
N THR A 249 0.01 19.65 11.12
CA THR A 249 -1.42 19.94 10.99
C THR A 249 -2.13 19.56 12.29
N PRO A 250 -2.86 20.48 12.95
CA PRO A 250 -3.44 20.23 14.29
C PRO A 250 -4.35 19.00 14.36
N LEU A 251 -4.99 18.68 13.23
CA LEU A 251 -5.89 17.54 13.08
C LEU A 251 -5.21 16.18 13.23
N LEU A 252 -3.90 16.10 12.98
CA LEU A 252 -3.11 14.87 13.03
C LEU A 252 -2.17 14.81 14.24
N ALA A 253 -2.12 15.87 15.06
CA ALA A 253 -1.19 16.00 16.18
C ALA A 253 -1.29 14.82 17.18
N GLU A 254 -2.50 14.40 17.53
CA GLU A 254 -2.73 13.30 18.49
C GLU A 254 -2.12 11.97 18.01
N HIS A 255 -2.12 11.72 16.69
CA HIS A 255 -1.50 10.51 16.13
C HIS A 255 0.02 10.53 16.32
N PHE A 256 0.66 11.68 16.09
CA PHE A 256 2.09 11.85 16.32
C PHE A 256 2.45 11.71 17.80
N GLU A 257 1.68 12.32 18.70
CA GLU A 257 1.88 12.20 20.15
C GLU A 257 1.82 10.74 20.61
N LYS A 258 0.81 10.00 20.15
CA LYS A 258 0.64 8.58 20.47
C LYS A 258 1.82 7.75 19.97
N ALA A 259 2.23 7.93 18.72
CA ALA A 259 3.39 7.24 18.15
C ALA A 259 4.69 7.56 18.91
N ALA A 260 4.88 8.81 19.33
CA ALA A 260 6.04 9.22 20.11
C ALA A 260 6.06 8.57 21.50
N VAL A 261 4.90 8.41 22.14
CA VAL A 261 4.78 7.68 23.42
C VAL A 261 5.17 6.22 23.24
N GLU A 262 4.65 5.56 22.20
CA GLU A 262 4.96 4.16 21.90
C GLU A 262 6.47 3.92 21.69
N LEU A 263 7.14 4.78 20.92
CA LEU A 263 8.58 4.68 20.70
C LEU A 263 9.40 4.92 22.00
N ARG A 264 8.96 5.81 22.89
CA ARG A 264 9.62 6.02 24.18
C ARG A 264 9.50 4.83 25.12
N GLU A 265 8.34 4.17 25.14
CA GLU A 265 8.15 2.93 25.90
C GLU A 265 9.13 1.85 25.42
N LYS A 266 9.27 1.71 24.09
CA LYS A 266 10.24 0.79 23.48
C LYS A 266 11.70 1.12 23.83
N LEU A 267 12.06 2.41 23.84
CA LEU A 267 13.40 2.84 24.24
C LEU A 267 13.70 2.50 25.72
N GLY A 268 12.70 2.64 26.59
CA GLY A 268 12.79 2.26 28.00
C GLY A 268 13.02 0.77 28.19
N GLU A 269 12.27 -0.08 27.47
CA GLU A 269 12.43 -1.54 27.49
C GLU A 269 13.84 -1.98 27.06
N GLN A 270 14.43 -1.32 26.07
CA GLN A 270 15.79 -1.62 25.59
C GLN A 270 16.91 -1.16 26.53
N SER A 271 16.62 -0.20 27.41
CA SER A 271 17.59 0.33 28.38
C SER A 271 17.74 -0.56 29.62
N ASP A 272 16.74 -1.40 29.88
CA ASP A 272 16.65 -2.29 31.05
C ASP A 272 17.13 -3.74 30.76
N GLU A 273 17.45 -4.08 29.50
CA GLU A 273 18.04 -5.37 29.05
C GLU A 273 19.57 -5.35 28.95
#